data_AF-A0AAN8KJH3-F1
#
_entry.id   AF-A0AAN8KJH3-F1
#
_cell.length_a   1.000
_cell.length_b   1.000
_cell.length_c   1.000
_cell.angle_alpha   90.00
_cell.angle_beta   90.00
_cell.angle_gamma   90.00
#
_symmetry.space_group_name_H-M   'P 1'
#
loop_
_entity.id
_entity.type
_entity.pdbx_description
1 polymer ?
#
loop_
_entity_poly.entity_id
_entity_poly.type
_entity_poly.pdbx_seq_one_letter_code
_entity_poly.pdbx_strand_id
1 'polypeptide(L)'
;MAHSPVQSSLPGMQNLKADPEELFTKLEEDRERLVWCDSPFITKYYGSYLKEAKLWIIMEYLGGGSALDLLEPGLLDETQIATILREILKGLEYLHSEKKIHRDIKGTN
;
A
#
# COMPACT_ATOMS: atom_id res chain seq x y z
N MET A 1 34.60 -4.35 38.38
CA MET A 1 34.76 -4.77 36.98
C MET A 1 33.36 -5.03 36.43
N ALA A 2 32.91 -4.18 35.51
CA ALA A 2 31.57 -4.26 34.93
C ALA A 2 31.52 -5.44 33.95
N HIS A 3 30.65 -6.41 34.21
CA HIS A 3 30.29 -7.42 33.23
C HIS A 3 29.15 -6.87 32.37
N SER A 4 29.44 -6.53 31.12
CA SER A 4 28.44 -6.27 30.09
C SER A 4 27.77 -7.59 29.69
N PRO A 5 26.44 -7.64 29.45
CA PRO A 5 25.84 -8.85 28.91
C PRO A 5 26.18 -8.98 27.42
N VAL A 6 26.73 -10.13 27.06
CA VAL A 6 26.93 -10.56 25.67
C VAL A 6 25.55 -10.68 25.02
N GLN A 7 25.31 -9.87 24.00
CA GLN A 7 24.10 -9.90 23.20
C GLN A 7 24.15 -11.14 22.31
N SER A 8 23.49 -12.22 22.72
CA SER A 8 23.38 -13.44 21.90
C SER A 8 22.44 -13.17 20.72
N SER A 9 23.00 -13.06 19.52
CA SER A 9 22.21 -13.05 18.28
C SER A 9 21.70 -14.47 17.97
N LEU A 10 20.38 -14.64 17.93
CA LEU A 10 19.74 -15.86 17.44
C LEU A 10 19.89 -15.93 15.91
N PRO A 11 20.32 -17.07 15.33
CA PRO A 11 20.38 -17.24 13.89
C PRO A 11 18.95 -17.27 13.32
N GLY A 12 18.65 -16.38 12.38
CA GLY A 12 17.37 -16.35 11.65
C GLY A 12 16.48 -15.14 11.94
N MET A 13 16.78 -14.31 12.94
CA MET A 13 16.12 -13.01 13.12
C MET A 13 16.94 -11.94 12.40
N GLN A 14 16.66 -11.70 11.11
CA GLN A 14 17.09 -10.46 10.49
C GLN A 14 16.36 -9.32 11.21
N ASN A 15 17.06 -8.62 12.10
CA ASN A 15 16.63 -7.30 12.55
C ASN A 15 16.70 -6.37 11.33
N LEU A 16 15.68 -6.41 10.47
CA LEU A 16 15.45 -5.38 9.45
C LEU A 16 15.00 -4.11 10.19
N LYS A 17 15.96 -3.42 10.82
CA LYS A 17 15.81 -1.97 10.96
C LYS A 17 16.01 -1.45 9.55
N ALA A 18 14.92 -1.05 8.90
CA ALA A 18 14.97 -0.39 7.61
C ALA A 18 15.95 0.79 7.70
N ASP A 19 16.84 0.89 6.72
CA ASP A 19 17.84 1.95 6.68
C ASP A 19 17.11 3.30 6.52
N PRO A 20 17.37 4.29 7.38
CA PRO A 20 16.80 5.63 7.23
C PRO A 20 16.96 6.23 5.83
N GLU A 21 18.05 5.93 5.12
CA GLU A 21 18.25 6.40 3.74
C GLU A 21 17.31 5.71 2.73
N GLU A 22 17.08 4.41 2.90
CA GLU A 22 16.12 3.65 2.08
C GLU A 22 14.69 4.16 2.31
N LEU A 23 14.34 4.44 3.56
CA LEU A 23 13.04 5.00 3.92
C LEU A 23 12.83 6.42 3.38
N PHE A 24 13.89 7.23 3.36
CA PHE A 24 13.86 8.56 2.75
C PHE A 24 13.68 8.49 1.24
N THR A 25 14.41 7.59 0.58
CA THR A 25 14.25 7.33 -0.86
C THR A 25 12.82 6.91 -1.19
N LYS A 26 12.25 5.98 -0.40
CA LYS A 26 10.88 5.50 -0.59
C LYS A 26 9.83 6.58 -0.37
N LEU A 27 10.05 7.48 0.59
CA LEU A 27 9.18 8.63 0.82
C LEU A 27 9.11 9.54 -0.42
N GLU A 28 10.25 9.85 -1.02
CA GLU A 28 10.30 10.68 -2.23
C GLU A 28 9.69 9.96 -3.45
N GLU A 29 9.95 8.66 -3.62
CA GLU A 29 9.32 7.85 -4.68
C GLU A 29 7.79 7.80 -4.56
N ASP A 30 7.26 7.59 -3.35
CA ASP A 30 5.81 7.57 -3.10
C ASP A 30 5.19 8.94 -3.40
N ARG A 31 5.87 10.03 -3.03
CA ARG A 31 5.45 11.39 -3.32
C ARG A 31 5.38 11.66 -4.81
N GLU A 32 6.34 11.20 -5.62
CA GLU A 32 6.27 11.37 -7.07
C GLU A 32 5.21 10.50 -7.75
N ARG A 33 4.91 9.30 -7.22
CA ARG A 33 3.95 8.39 -7.83
C ARG A 33 2.49 8.73 -7.52
N LEU A 34 2.21 9.06 -6.25
CA LEU A 34 0.84 9.11 -5.71
C LEU A 34 0.23 10.51 -5.68
N VAL A 35 1.05 11.57 -5.68
CA VAL A 35 0.55 12.97 -5.65
C VAL A 35 -0.24 13.33 -6.91
N TRP A 36 -0.02 12.63 -8.02
CA TRP A 36 -0.59 12.97 -9.33
C TRP A 36 -1.70 12.03 -9.79
N CYS A 37 -2.47 11.46 -8.86
CA CYS A 37 -3.67 10.69 -9.20
C CYS A 37 -4.90 11.39 -8.61
N ASP A 38 -5.69 12.01 -9.49
CA ASP A 38 -6.96 12.66 -9.14
C ASP A 38 -8.09 12.00 -9.93
N SER A 39 -8.63 10.94 -9.37
CA SER A 39 -9.75 10.18 -9.93
C SER A 39 -10.61 9.62 -8.79
N PRO A 40 -11.95 9.60 -8.93
CA PRO A 40 -12.83 8.99 -7.92
C PRO A 40 -12.67 7.46 -7.84
N PHE A 41 -11.95 6.83 -8.77
CA PHE A 41 -11.70 5.39 -8.81
C PHE A 41 -10.31 5.00 -8.32
N ILE A 42 -9.55 5.95 -7.78
CA ILE A 42 -8.22 5.74 -7.19
C ILE A 42 -8.22 6.33 -5.78
N THR A 43 -7.76 5.56 -4.80
CA THR A 43 -7.66 6.00 -3.40
C THR A 43 -6.82 7.27 -3.30
N LYS A 44 -7.35 8.31 -2.67
CA LYS A 44 -6.63 9.57 -2.54
C LYS A 44 -5.47 9.43 -1.58
N TYR A 45 -4.31 9.90 -2.02
CA TYR A 45 -3.12 10.05 -1.20
C TYR A 45 -3.03 11.48 -0.68
N TYR A 46 -2.84 11.64 0.63
CA TYR A 46 -2.74 12.96 1.28
C TYR A 46 -1.30 13.35 1.63
N GLY A 47 -0.39 12.39 1.76
CA GLY A 47 1.00 12.65 2.09
C GLY A 47 1.66 11.51 2.83
N SER A 48 2.97 11.62 3.03
CA SER A 48 3.76 10.68 3.82
C SER A 48 4.81 11.43 4.63
N TYR A 49 5.23 10.84 5.74
CA TYR A 49 6.27 11.41 6.60
C TYR A 49 7.06 10.32 7.30
N LEU A 50 8.30 10.64 7.66
CA LEU A 50 9.16 9.77 8.44
C LEU A 50 9.06 10.14 9.92
N LYS A 51 8.82 9.14 10.75
CA LYS A 51 8.86 9.27 12.21
C LYS A 51 9.50 8.02 12.81
N GLU A 52 10.52 8.20 13.63
CA GLU A 52 11.21 7.11 14.35
C GLU A 52 11.72 5.99 13.41
N ALA A 53 12.28 6.35 12.25
CA ALA A 53 12.70 5.40 11.20
C ALA A 53 11.55 4.48 10.73
N LYS A 54 10.34 5.03 10.61
CA LYS A 54 9.18 4.39 9.99
C LYS A 54 8.55 5.36 8.99
N LEU A 55 8.18 4.83 7.83
CA LEU A 55 7.39 5.54 6.82
C LEU A 55 5.92 5.47 7.18
N TRP A 56 5.28 6.63 7.29
CA TRP A 56 3.85 6.77 7.48
C TRP A 56 3.23 7.29 6.19
N ILE A 57 2.21 6.61 5.70
CA ILE A 57 1.45 7.00 4.50
C ILE A 57 0.04 7.39 4.96
N ILE A 58 -0.39 8.61 4.62
CA ILE A 58 -1.74 9.11 4.86
C ILE A 58 -2.52 9.03 3.56
N MET A 59 -3.64 8.31 3.59
CA MET A 59 -4.55 8.12 2.46
C MET A 59 -6.01 8.16 2.91
N GLU A 60 -6.92 8.23 1.95
CA GLU A 60 -8.36 8.11 2.18
C GLU A 60 -8.73 6.81 2.87
N TYR A 61 -9.66 6.89 3.82
CA TYR A 61 -10.17 5.73 4.53
C TYR A 61 -11.33 5.08 3.77
N LEU A 62 -11.12 3.84 3.34
CA LEU A 62 -12.12 3.02 2.66
C LEU A 62 -12.74 2.02 3.64
N GLY A 63 -13.83 2.43 4.31
CA GLY A 63 -14.48 1.63 5.36
C GLY A 63 -15.18 0.34 4.89
N GLY A 64 -15.25 0.10 3.57
CA GLY A 64 -15.87 -1.09 2.98
C GLY A 64 -14.99 -2.34 3.00
N GLY A 65 -13.71 -2.21 3.40
CA GLY A 65 -12.74 -3.30 3.31
C GLY A 65 -12.22 -3.52 1.88
N SER A 66 -11.41 -4.56 1.73
CA SER A 66 -10.85 -5.01 0.46
C SER A 66 -11.86 -5.87 -0.32
N ALA A 67 -11.59 -6.08 -1.61
CA ALA A 67 -12.41 -6.99 -2.40
C ALA A 67 -12.32 -8.45 -1.93
N LEU A 68 -11.23 -8.81 -1.23
CA LEU A 68 -11.10 -10.10 -0.56
C LEU A 68 -12.08 -10.22 0.62
N ASP A 69 -12.27 -9.16 1.39
CA ASP A 69 -13.20 -9.15 2.53
C ASP A 69 -14.65 -9.34 2.08
N LEU A 70 -14.99 -8.87 0.88
CA LEU A 70 -16.30 -9.08 0.26
C LEU A 70 -16.60 -10.56 -0.06
N LEU A 71 -15.57 -11.42 -0.12
CA LEU A 71 -15.73 -12.85 -0.35
C LEU A 71 -15.97 -13.65 0.94
N GLU A 72 -15.73 -13.07 2.12
CA GLU A 72 -15.90 -13.78 3.39
C GLU A 72 -17.33 -14.28 3.64
N PRO A 73 -18.39 -13.51 3.35
CA PRO A 73 -19.76 -13.97 3.59
C PRO A 73 -20.22 -15.08 2.61
N GLY A 74 -19.52 -15.27 1.49
CA GLY A 74 -19.87 -16.23 0.46
C GLY A 74 -19.47 -15.78 -0.95
N LEU A 75 -19.82 -16.61 -1.95
CA LEU A 75 -19.57 -16.29 -3.35
C LEU A 75 -20.40 -15.08 -3.80
N LEU A 76 -19.76 -14.21 -4.57
CA LEU A 76 -20.43 -13.09 -5.22
C LEU A 76 -21.24 -13.55 -6.42
N ASP A 77 -22.39 -12.93 -6.64
CA ASP A 77 -23.15 -13.12 -7.86
C ASP A 77 -22.54 -12.36 -9.06
N GLU A 78 -22.99 -12.68 -10.27
CA GLU A 78 -22.47 -12.05 -11.49
C GLU A 78 -22.68 -10.53 -11.52
N THR A 79 -23.73 -10.01 -10.88
CA THR A 79 -24.02 -8.57 -10.84
C THR A 79 -23.04 -7.83 -9.95
N GLN A 80 -22.71 -8.42 -8.79
CA GLN A 80 -21.70 -7.93 -7.88
C GLN A 80 -20.31 -7.96 -8.53
N ILE A 81 -19.95 -9.09 -9.16
CA ILE A 81 -18.68 -9.24 -9.90
C ILE A 81 -18.58 -8.20 -11.01
N ALA A 82 -19.61 -8.06 -11.84
CA ALA A 82 -19.63 -7.09 -12.93
C ALA A 82 -19.50 -5.65 -12.42
N THR A 83 -20.11 -5.34 -11.28
CA THR A 83 -20.00 -4.03 -10.64
C THR A 83 -18.58 -3.74 -10.18
N ILE A 84 -17.94 -4.68 -9.46
CA ILE A 84 -16.55 -4.55 -9.00
C ILE A 84 -15.61 -4.37 -10.20
N LEU A 85 -15.73 -5.24 -11.21
CA LEU A 85 -14.89 -5.17 -12.41
C LEU A 85 -15.06 -3.84 -13.16
N ARG A 86 -16.29 -3.34 -13.29
CA ARG A 86 -16.55 -2.06 -13.94
C ARG A 86 -15.83 -0.91 -13.24
N GLU A 87 -15.90 -0.82 -11.91
CA GLU A 87 -15.24 0.26 -11.18
C GLU A 87 -13.70 0.13 -11.22
N ILE A 88 -13.15 -1.10 -11.12
CA ILE A 88 -11.72 -1.35 -11.30
C ILE A 88 -11.24 -0.91 -12.69
N LEU A 89 -12.00 -1.25 -13.73
CA LEU A 89 -11.63 -0.89 -15.10
C LEU A 89 -11.62 0.62 -15.34
N LYS A 90 -12.50 1.40 -14.69
CA LYS A 90 -12.44 2.87 -14.75
C LYS A 90 -11.18 3.42 -14.07
N GLY A 91 -10.77 2.84 -12.94
CA GLY A 91 -9.51 3.17 -12.29
C GLY A 91 -8.30 2.87 -13.17
N LEU A 92 -8.31 1.72 -13.86
CA LEU A 92 -7.24 1.33 -14.78
C LEU A 92 -7.21 2.17 -16.05
N GLU A 93 -8.36 2.53 -16.61
CA GLU A 93 -8.46 3.45 -17.74
C GLU A 93 -7.76 4.78 -17.40
N TYR A 94 -8.06 5.34 -16.22
CA TYR A 94 -7.41 6.54 -15.72
C TYR A 94 -5.90 6.36 -15.52
N LEU A 95 -5.45 5.29 -14.84
CA LEU A 95 -4.03 5.05 -14.65
C LEU A 95 -3.27 4.93 -15.97
N HIS A 96 -3.86 4.23 -16.94
CA HIS A 96 -3.26 4.06 -18.26
C HIS A 96 -3.26 5.36 -19.07
N SER A 97 -4.26 6.25 -18.92
CA SER A 97 -4.21 7.58 -19.54
C SER A 97 -3.07 8.44 -18.99
N GLU A 98 -2.73 8.26 -17.72
CA GLU A 98 -1.57 8.87 -17.06
C GLU A 98 -0.25 8.12 -17.35
N LYS A 99 -0.26 7.11 -18.23
CA LYS A 99 0.89 6.24 -18.57
C LYS A 99 1.48 5.48 -17.36
N LYS A 100 0.66 5.24 -16.33
CA LYS A 100 1.03 4.49 -15.13
C LYS A 100 0.51 3.06 -15.22
N ILE A 101 1.34 2.09 -14.87
CA ILE A 101 0.96 0.66 -14.80
C ILE A 101 0.90 0.27 -13.31
N HIS A 102 -0.24 -0.27 -12.86
CA HIS A 102 -0.43 -0.68 -11.47
C HIS A 102 0.52 -1.82 -11.04
N ARG A 103 0.68 -2.83 -11.91
CA ARG A 103 1.55 -4.02 -11.74
C ARG A 103 1.19 -5.02 -10.64
N ASP A 104 0.37 -4.66 -9.67
CA ASP A 104 -0.05 -5.57 -8.57
C ASP A 104 -1.56 -5.50 -8.32
N ILE A 105 -2.36 -5.87 -9.31
CA ILE A 105 -3.83 -5.88 -9.19
C ILE A 105 -4.26 -7.22 -8.56
N LYS A 106 -4.86 -7.15 -7.38
CA LYS A 106 -5.36 -8.32 -6.62
C LYS A 106 -6.40 -7.88 -5.60
N GLY A 107 -7.21 -8.81 -5.08
CA GLY A 107 -8.35 -8.49 -4.21
C GLY A 107 -8.01 -7.84 -2.85
N THR A 108 -6.74 -7.85 -2.43
CA THR A 108 -6.28 -7.19 -1.20
C THR A 108 -5.87 -5.72 -1.39
N ASN A 109 -5.82 -5.25 -2.65
CA ASN A 109 -5.35 -3.91 -3.03
C ASN A 109 -6.51 -3.11 -3.62
#